data_AF-A0AAW1QY68-F1
#
_entry.id   AF-A0AAW1QY68-F1
#
_cell.length_a   1.000
_cell.length_b   1.000
_cell.length_c   1.000
_cell.angle_alpha   90.00
_cell.angle_beta   90.00
_cell.angle_gamma   90.00
#
_symmetry.space_group_name_H-M   'P 1'
#
loop_
_entity.id
_entity.type
_entity.pdbx_description
1 polymer ?
#
loop_
_entity_poly.entity_id
_entity_poly.type
_entity_poly.pdbx_seq_one_letter_code
_entity_poly.pdbx_strand_id
1 'polypeptide(L)'
;MHSALTASSHPFATRKVLSSILSLRSWRPRAACQAAPQKFFWVQTDKQEVLTTALESGCSTFVFDAEAVSVAEKWAKLAAFQALLINGAALIKLDGMQVGTVVNVGSGGDLAAACAGAVASTGMTLLDARDWRIIPAENLVAAFQGSAAKLVAVAGSAADARVMLEALEAGTAGALLRTNDPRQVRELATWLEGRAAEAARRLVFERAAVARIKPLGMGDRVCVDLASLLAPGEGLLVGSFARALALVHSECAASAYIASRPFRVNAGPVHAYVALPGGRTGYLAELRSGSEVMVADAGGRTRTALVGRTKCERRPLVLVEAATADGERHSLLLQNAETVRLVGPCWRAVAVSELREGDAIFLLRQAGARHTGIAVQEFVLEK
;
A
#
# COMPACT_ATOMS: atom_id res chain seq x y z
N MET A 1 18.58 81.56 -3.35
CA MET A 1 18.44 80.69 -4.54
C MET A 1 18.83 79.29 -4.09
N HIS A 2 17.85 78.42 -3.80
CA HIS A 2 17.50 77.22 -4.62
C HIS A 2 18.74 76.36 -4.92
N SER A 3 18.83 75.05 -4.67
CA SER A 3 17.85 73.97 -4.45
C SER A 3 18.68 72.73 -4.05
N ALA A 4 18.44 72.16 -2.86
CA ALA A 4 17.81 70.86 -2.63
C ALA A 4 18.58 69.61 -3.12
N LEU A 5 18.95 68.74 -2.15
CA LEU A 5 18.60 67.32 -2.17
C LEU A 5 18.56 66.81 -0.72
N THR A 6 17.42 66.20 -0.41
CA THR A 6 16.86 65.88 0.90
C THR A 6 17.49 64.61 1.51
N ALA A 7 17.99 64.72 2.73
CA ALA A 7 18.19 63.60 3.65
C ALA A 7 16.95 63.48 4.54
N SER A 8 16.32 62.31 4.59
CA SER A 8 15.31 62.00 5.61
C SER A 8 15.80 60.83 6.44
N SER A 9 16.12 61.16 7.69
CA SER A 9 16.44 60.27 8.80
C SER A 9 15.14 59.74 9.43
N HIS A 10 15.06 58.43 9.66
CA HIS A 10 14.07 57.83 10.54
C HIS A 10 14.72 57.30 11.82
N PRO A 11 14.25 57.69 13.01
CA PRO A 11 14.70 57.14 14.28
C PRO A 11 13.79 56.00 14.79
N PHE A 12 14.43 55.02 15.42
CA PHE A 12 14.02 54.19 16.57
C PHE A 12 12.55 53.71 16.73
N ALA A 13 12.42 52.39 16.55
CA ALA A 13 12.06 51.40 17.58
C ALA A 13 10.61 51.14 18.01
N THR A 14 10.39 49.84 18.25
CA THR A 14 9.37 49.19 19.10
C THR A 14 7.91 49.16 18.66
N ARG A 15 7.54 48.11 17.91
CA ARG A 15 6.36 47.22 18.14
C ARG A 15 6.11 46.38 16.88
N LYS A 16 6.62 45.14 16.86
CA LYS A 16 6.07 44.00 16.07
C LYS A 16 6.81 42.70 16.42
N VAL A 17 6.84 42.39 17.71
CA VAL A 17 6.90 41.01 18.19
C VAL A 17 5.48 40.74 18.68
N LEU A 18 4.86 39.64 18.25
CA LEU A 18 3.44 39.24 18.42
C LEU A 18 2.50 39.54 17.24
N SER A 19 2.74 38.94 16.07
CA SER A 19 1.63 38.66 15.13
C SER A 19 1.82 37.46 14.18
N SER A 20 2.75 36.54 14.42
CA SER A 20 2.96 35.37 13.56
C SER A 20 2.68 34.01 14.24
N ILE A 21 2.08 34.01 15.43
CA ILE A 21 1.76 32.78 16.18
C ILE A 21 0.37 32.18 15.82
N LEU A 22 -0.37 32.75 14.86
CA LEU A 22 -1.72 32.28 14.52
C LEU A 22 -1.88 32.00 13.02
N SER A 23 -1.19 30.99 12.50
CA SER A 23 -1.70 30.20 11.36
C SER A 23 -1.44 28.69 11.46
N LEU A 24 -0.98 28.20 12.61
CA LEU A 24 -1.00 26.78 12.98
C LEU A 24 -2.45 26.35 13.30
N ARG A 25 -3.33 26.35 12.30
CA ARG A 25 -4.64 25.71 12.40
C ARG A 25 -4.81 24.67 11.30
N SER A 26 -4.77 23.43 11.79
CA SER A 26 -5.30 22.20 11.21
C SER A 26 -4.69 21.71 9.90
N TRP A 27 -3.44 21.24 9.97
CA TRP A 27 -3.11 20.03 9.22
C TRP A 27 -3.80 18.87 9.93
N ARG A 28 -5.02 18.53 9.49
CA ARG A 28 -5.62 17.23 9.81
C ARG A 28 -4.87 16.22 8.94
N PRO A 29 -4.25 15.17 9.50
CA PRO A 29 -3.76 14.09 8.67
C PRO A 29 -4.98 13.58 7.88
N ARG A 30 -4.97 13.74 6.55
CA ARG A 30 -5.89 12.98 5.70
C ARG A 30 -5.64 11.53 6.06
N ALA A 31 -6.73 10.87 6.46
CA ALA A 31 -6.85 9.52 6.98
C ALA A 31 -5.56 8.70 6.86
N ALA A 32 -5.03 8.25 8.00
CA ALA A 32 -4.18 7.07 8.05
C ALA A 32 -4.72 6.08 7.02
N CYS A 33 -3.91 5.70 6.01
CA CYS A 33 -4.31 4.79 4.95
C CYS A 33 -5.19 3.71 5.56
N GLN A 34 -6.51 3.83 5.39
CA GLN A 34 -7.45 2.86 5.90
C GLN A 34 -6.99 1.55 5.30
N ALA A 35 -6.73 0.55 6.14
CA ALA A 35 -6.39 -0.78 5.64
C ALA A 35 -7.45 -1.13 4.59
N ALA A 36 -7.03 -1.48 3.38
CA ALA A 36 -7.98 -1.92 2.36
C ALA A 36 -8.89 -2.97 3.01
N PRO A 37 -10.22 -2.86 2.87
CA PRO A 37 -11.13 -3.79 3.52
C PRO A 37 -10.74 -5.22 3.10
N GLN A 38 -10.62 -6.11 4.08
CA GLN A 38 -10.25 -7.49 3.80
C GLN A 38 -11.22 -8.09 2.79
N LYS A 39 -10.65 -8.60 1.70
CA LYS A 39 -11.38 -9.37 0.70
C LYS A 39 -11.90 -10.65 1.34
N PHE A 40 -13.11 -11.03 0.98
CA PHE A 40 -13.73 -12.28 1.44
C PHE A 40 -14.30 -13.05 0.26
N PHE A 41 -14.65 -14.31 0.48
CA PHE A 41 -15.44 -15.07 -0.47
C PHE A 41 -16.54 -15.83 0.25
N TRP A 42 -17.59 -16.13 -0.50
CA TRP A 42 -18.71 -16.97 -0.11
C TRP A 42 -18.79 -18.17 -1.05
N VAL A 43 -19.56 -19.18 -0.66
CA VAL A 43 -19.74 -20.39 -1.49
C VAL A 43 -21.22 -20.63 -1.79
N GLN A 44 -21.52 -20.95 -3.04
CA GLN A 44 -22.81 -21.51 -3.46
C GLN A 44 -22.58 -22.93 -3.98
N THR A 45 -23.17 -23.92 -3.32
CA THR A 45 -22.99 -25.35 -3.63
C THR A 45 -24.20 -26.16 -3.17
N ASP A 46 -24.42 -27.32 -3.82
CA ASP A 46 -25.36 -28.36 -3.38
C ASP A 46 -24.64 -29.60 -2.81
N LYS A 47 -23.30 -29.57 -2.69
CA LYS A 47 -22.48 -30.70 -2.21
C LYS A 47 -22.00 -30.48 -0.78
N GLN A 48 -22.31 -31.45 0.09
CA GLN A 48 -21.85 -31.44 1.48
C GLN A 48 -20.31 -31.50 1.59
N GLU A 49 -19.62 -32.16 0.67
CA GLU A 49 -18.15 -32.19 0.64
C GLU A 49 -17.55 -30.78 0.47
N VAL A 50 -18.18 -29.95 -0.35
CA VAL A 50 -17.78 -28.56 -0.58
C VAL A 50 -18.07 -27.70 0.64
N LEU A 51 -19.21 -27.92 1.32
CA LEU A 51 -19.53 -27.29 2.61
C LEU A 51 -18.41 -27.56 3.63
N THR A 52 -18.05 -28.83 3.85
CA THR A 52 -17.01 -29.21 4.80
C THR A 52 -15.68 -28.53 4.45
N THR A 53 -15.27 -28.62 3.19
CA THR A 53 -14.01 -28.02 2.72
C THR A 53 -13.98 -26.50 2.91
N ALA A 54 -15.11 -25.82 2.65
CA ALA A 54 -15.21 -24.37 2.83
C ALA A 54 -15.12 -23.96 4.31
N LEU A 55 -15.77 -24.70 5.21
CA LEU A 55 -15.65 -24.47 6.65
C LEU A 55 -14.23 -24.69 7.16
N GLU A 56 -13.57 -25.77 6.72
CA GLU A 56 -12.17 -26.05 7.05
C GLU A 56 -11.21 -24.98 6.52
N SER A 57 -11.57 -24.34 5.40
CA SER A 57 -10.83 -23.23 4.79
C SER A 57 -11.21 -21.85 5.33
N GLY A 58 -11.96 -21.79 6.44
CA GLY A 58 -12.35 -20.53 7.10
C GLY A 58 -13.51 -19.75 6.45
N CYS A 59 -14.16 -20.30 5.43
CA CYS A 59 -15.35 -19.71 4.81
C CYS A 59 -16.62 -20.18 5.53
N SER A 60 -17.27 -19.26 6.24
CA SER A 60 -18.47 -19.55 7.04
C SER A 60 -19.76 -18.97 6.44
N THR A 61 -19.75 -18.45 5.22
CA THR A 61 -20.96 -17.86 4.60
C THR A 61 -21.30 -18.57 3.29
N PHE A 62 -22.54 -19.06 3.21
CA PHE A 62 -23.04 -19.84 2.08
C PHE A 62 -24.29 -19.18 1.51
N VAL A 63 -24.38 -19.13 0.19
CA VAL A 63 -25.52 -18.56 -0.53
C VAL A 63 -26.29 -19.69 -1.19
N PHE A 64 -27.62 -19.68 -1.04
CA PHE A 64 -28.54 -20.66 -1.59
C PHE A 64 -29.61 -19.97 -2.42
N ASP A 65 -30.06 -20.63 -3.49
CA ASP A 65 -31.27 -20.22 -4.19
C ASP A 65 -32.51 -20.54 -3.34
N ALA A 66 -33.63 -19.83 -3.55
CA ALA A 66 -34.87 -20.02 -2.78
C ALA A 66 -35.40 -21.47 -2.79
N GLU A 67 -35.10 -22.23 -3.85
CA GLU A 67 -35.50 -23.63 -4.01
C GLU A 67 -34.68 -24.58 -3.11
N ALA A 68 -33.49 -24.15 -2.66
CA ALA A 68 -32.55 -24.95 -1.88
C ALA A 68 -32.60 -24.65 -0.36
N VAL A 69 -33.64 -23.94 0.11
CA VAL A 69 -33.80 -23.57 1.54
C VAL A 69 -33.79 -24.79 2.45
N SER A 70 -34.43 -25.89 2.04
CA SER A 70 -34.47 -27.14 2.82
C SER A 70 -33.07 -27.75 3.04
N VAL A 71 -32.16 -27.56 2.08
CA VAL A 71 -30.75 -27.97 2.20
C VAL A 71 -30.03 -27.09 3.20
N ALA A 72 -30.24 -25.78 3.13
CA ALA A 72 -29.66 -24.82 4.07
C ALA A 72 -30.09 -25.11 5.51
N GLU A 73 -31.38 -25.36 5.76
CA GLU A 73 -31.91 -25.71 7.08
C GLU A 73 -31.36 -27.04 7.60
N LYS A 74 -31.22 -28.04 6.71
CA LYS A 74 -30.61 -29.33 7.08
C LYS A 74 -29.16 -29.15 7.49
N TRP A 75 -28.39 -28.38 6.73
CA TRP A 75 -26.97 -28.16 6.99
C TRP A 75 -26.73 -27.26 8.21
N ALA A 76 -27.60 -26.28 8.46
CA ALA A 76 -27.52 -25.42 9.64
C ALA A 76 -27.66 -26.19 10.97
N LYS A 77 -28.24 -27.40 10.93
CA LYS A 77 -28.28 -28.34 12.08
C LYS A 77 -26.98 -29.12 12.26
N LEU A 78 -26.15 -29.24 11.22
CA LEU A 78 -24.92 -30.03 11.20
C LEU A 78 -23.68 -29.20 11.53
N ALA A 79 -23.65 -27.92 11.12
CA ALA A 79 -22.51 -27.04 11.33
C ALA A 79 -22.94 -25.59 11.50
N ALA A 80 -22.13 -24.82 12.23
CA ALA A 80 -22.33 -23.38 12.41
C ALA A 80 -21.81 -22.62 11.18
N PHE A 81 -22.72 -22.01 10.43
CA PHE A 81 -22.41 -21.10 9.32
C PHE A 81 -23.54 -20.10 9.09
N GLN A 82 -23.26 -19.05 8.34
CA GLN A 82 -24.23 -18.06 7.88
C GLN A 82 -24.82 -18.49 6.54
N ALA A 83 -26.11 -18.79 6.51
CA ALA A 83 -26.86 -19.03 5.28
C ALA A 83 -27.52 -17.73 4.79
N LEU A 84 -27.29 -17.40 3.53
CA LEU A 84 -27.96 -16.34 2.80
C LEU A 84 -28.81 -16.95 1.68
N LEU A 85 -30.00 -16.41 1.45
CA LEU A 85 -30.93 -16.85 0.44
C LEU A 85 -31.10 -15.77 -0.63
N ILE A 86 -31.07 -16.19 -1.90
CA ILE A 86 -31.46 -15.36 -3.04
C ILE A 86 -32.97 -15.49 -3.21
N ASN A 87 -33.70 -14.40 -2.93
CA ASN A 87 -35.14 -14.30 -3.12
C ASN A 87 -35.47 -13.15 -4.07
N GLY A 88 -35.58 -13.46 -5.37
CA GLY A 88 -35.70 -12.45 -6.42
C GLY A 88 -34.51 -11.49 -6.42
N ALA A 89 -34.78 -10.19 -6.27
CA ALA A 89 -33.74 -9.15 -6.20
C ALA A 89 -33.19 -8.90 -4.78
N ALA A 90 -33.64 -9.67 -3.77
CA ALA A 90 -33.21 -9.51 -2.38
C ALA A 90 -32.25 -10.64 -1.96
N LEU A 91 -31.20 -10.26 -1.21
CA LEU A 91 -30.34 -11.19 -0.49
C LEU A 91 -30.73 -11.13 0.99
N ILE A 92 -31.26 -12.24 1.51
CA ILE A 92 -31.83 -12.31 2.86
C ILE A 92 -31.15 -13.39 3.71
N LYS A 93 -31.22 -13.26 5.03
CA LYS A 93 -30.87 -14.34 5.96
C LYS A 93 -32.05 -15.31 6.15
N LEU A 94 -31.79 -16.44 6.81
CA LEU A 94 -32.84 -17.41 7.21
C LEU A 94 -33.91 -16.81 8.14
N ASP A 95 -33.58 -15.76 8.90
CA ASP A 95 -34.52 -15.04 9.78
C ASP A 95 -35.38 -14.01 9.04
N GLY A 96 -35.25 -13.90 7.70
CA GLY A 96 -35.97 -12.95 6.86
C GLY A 96 -35.35 -11.56 6.78
N MET A 97 -34.26 -11.28 7.51
CA MET A 97 -33.58 -9.99 7.44
C MET A 97 -32.86 -9.82 6.10
N GLN A 98 -33.19 -8.75 5.38
CA GLN A 98 -32.49 -8.38 4.16
C GLN A 98 -31.11 -7.80 4.48
N VAL A 99 -30.07 -8.36 3.86
CA VAL A 99 -28.66 -7.95 4.00
C VAL A 99 -28.09 -7.32 2.74
N GLY A 100 -28.80 -7.44 1.61
CA GLY A 100 -28.35 -6.92 0.35
C GLY A 100 -29.34 -7.07 -0.79
N THR A 101 -28.86 -6.76 -1.99
CA THR A 101 -29.58 -6.88 -3.24
C THR A 101 -28.84 -7.82 -4.19
N VAL A 102 -29.60 -8.48 -5.05
CA VAL A 102 -29.09 -9.33 -6.12
C VAL A 102 -29.38 -8.64 -7.45
N VAL A 103 -28.36 -8.49 -8.27
CA VAL A 103 -28.42 -7.87 -9.58
C VAL A 103 -27.97 -8.89 -10.61
N ASN A 104 -28.87 -9.21 -11.53
CA ASN A 104 -28.54 -10.01 -12.71
C ASN A 104 -28.16 -9.09 -13.86
N VAL A 105 -27.01 -9.32 -14.48
CA VAL A 105 -26.49 -8.49 -15.55
C VAL A 105 -26.44 -9.31 -16.84
N GLY A 106 -27.38 -9.06 -17.75
CA GLY A 106 -27.44 -9.70 -19.07
C GLY A 106 -26.96 -8.78 -20.20
N SER A 107 -26.90 -7.47 -19.97
CA SER A 107 -26.56 -6.45 -20.97
C SER A 107 -25.94 -5.19 -20.34
N GLY A 108 -25.36 -4.32 -21.17
CA GLY A 108 -24.79 -3.03 -20.71
C GLY A 108 -25.83 -2.07 -20.12
N GLY A 109 -27.10 -2.18 -20.54
CA GLY A 109 -28.20 -1.42 -19.94
C GLY A 109 -28.51 -1.86 -18.51
N ASP A 110 -28.42 -3.16 -18.23
CA ASP A 110 -28.63 -3.72 -16.89
C ASP A 110 -27.56 -3.24 -15.91
N LEU A 111 -26.31 -3.11 -16.39
CA LEU A 111 -25.21 -2.58 -15.58
C LEU A 111 -25.46 -1.11 -15.18
N ALA A 112 -25.92 -0.27 -16.10
CA ALA A 112 -26.25 1.12 -15.80
C ALA A 112 -27.41 1.26 -14.81
N ALA A 113 -28.46 0.42 -14.96
CA ALA A 113 -29.56 0.35 -14.02
C ALA A 113 -29.11 -0.13 -12.63
N ALA A 114 -28.21 -1.12 -12.59
CA ALA A 114 -27.62 -1.63 -11.36
C ALA A 114 -26.82 -0.56 -10.61
N CYS A 115 -26.01 0.24 -11.31
CA CYS A 115 -25.30 1.38 -10.72
C CYS A 115 -26.26 2.36 -10.04
N ALA A 116 -27.31 2.76 -10.75
CA ALA A 116 -28.28 3.74 -10.26
C ALA A 116 -28.98 3.23 -8.98
N GLY A 117 -29.32 1.94 -8.92
CA GLY A 117 -29.87 1.31 -7.71
C GLY A 117 -28.84 1.13 -6.59
N ALA A 118 -27.60 0.80 -6.92
CA ALA A 118 -26.54 0.54 -5.94
C ALA A 118 -26.06 1.80 -5.21
N VAL A 119 -26.13 2.97 -5.84
CA VAL A 119 -25.83 4.27 -5.21
C VAL A 119 -26.84 4.61 -4.11
N ALA A 120 -28.08 4.12 -4.23
CA ALA A 120 -29.14 4.32 -3.23
C ALA A 120 -29.15 3.24 -2.12
N SER A 121 -28.48 2.11 -2.33
CA SER A 121 -28.49 0.99 -1.38
C SER A 121 -27.31 1.02 -0.41
N THR A 122 -27.59 0.77 0.87
CA THR A 122 -26.57 0.47 1.89
C THR A 122 -26.55 -1.03 2.16
N GLY A 123 -25.39 -1.68 2.15
CA GLY A 123 -25.28 -3.11 2.44
C GLY A 123 -24.40 -3.85 1.43
N MET A 124 -24.87 -5.01 0.96
CA MET A 124 -24.15 -5.85 -0.01
C MET A 124 -24.90 -5.89 -1.34
N THR A 125 -24.17 -5.88 -2.45
CA THR A 125 -24.75 -6.11 -3.78
C THR A 125 -24.09 -7.31 -4.40
N LEU A 126 -24.86 -8.39 -4.56
CA LEU A 126 -24.43 -9.61 -5.25
C LEU A 126 -24.70 -9.44 -6.75
N LEU A 127 -23.65 -9.44 -7.56
CA LEU A 127 -23.75 -9.25 -9.00
C LEU A 127 -23.49 -10.58 -9.71
N ASP A 128 -24.48 -11.03 -10.47
CA ASP A 128 -24.48 -12.30 -11.20
C ASP A 128 -24.59 -12.05 -12.70
N ALA A 129 -23.53 -12.35 -13.45
CA ALA A 129 -23.42 -12.07 -14.88
C ALA A 129 -23.56 -13.34 -15.74
N ARG A 130 -24.42 -14.29 -15.32
CA ARG A 130 -24.54 -15.65 -15.92
C ARG A 130 -24.60 -15.67 -17.45
N ASP A 131 -25.25 -14.68 -18.06
CA ASP A 131 -25.55 -14.67 -19.49
C ASP A 131 -24.66 -13.74 -20.32
N TRP A 132 -23.88 -12.85 -19.68
CA TRP A 132 -23.00 -11.91 -20.39
C TRP A 132 -21.54 -12.33 -20.25
N ARG A 133 -21.12 -13.20 -21.18
CA ARG A 133 -19.78 -13.81 -21.22
C ARG A 133 -18.60 -12.83 -21.45
N ILE A 134 -18.87 -11.54 -21.66
CA ILE A 134 -17.85 -10.52 -21.94
C ILE A 134 -18.24 -9.19 -21.28
N ILE A 135 -18.22 -9.13 -19.94
CA ILE A 135 -18.03 -7.87 -19.23
C ILE A 135 -16.63 -7.91 -18.63
N PRO A 136 -15.71 -7.04 -19.07
CA PRO A 136 -14.45 -6.85 -18.37
C PRO A 136 -14.75 -6.56 -16.89
N ALA A 137 -14.11 -7.28 -15.98
CA ALA A 137 -14.32 -7.11 -14.53
C ALA A 137 -14.09 -5.65 -14.09
N GLU A 138 -13.26 -4.92 -14.83
CA GLU A 138 -13.01 -3.50 -14.69
C GLU A 138 -14.28 -2.65 -14.84
N ASN A 139 -15.13 -2.97 -15.81
CA ASN A 139 -16.37 -2.23 -16.04
C ASN A 139 -17.36 -2.43 -14.89
N LEU A 140 -17.41 -3.65 -14.33
CA LEU A 140 -18.22 -3.96 -13.15
C LEU A 140 -17.72 -3.20 -11.92
N VAL A 141 -16.41 -3.18 -11.67
CA VAL A 141 -15.86 -2.44 -10.53
C VAL A 141 -16.04 -0.93 -10.72
N ALA A 142 -15.77 -0.39 -11.91
CA ALA A 142 -15.95 1.03 -12.23
C ALA A 142 -17.40 1.50 -12.04
N ALA A 143 -18.36 0.70 -12.48
CA ALA A 143 -19.79 0.92 -12.29
C ALA A 143 -20.19 1.15 -10.82
N PHE A 144 -19.49 0.50 -9.89
CA PHE A 144 -19.80 0.56 -8.46
C PHE A 144 -18.82 1.43 -7.68
N GLN A 145 -17.85 2.08 -8.33
CA GLN A 145 -16.95 3.03 -7.67
C GLN A 145 -17.75 4.23 -7.13
N GLY A 146 -17.71 4.43 -5.82
CA GLY A 146 -18.43 5.50 -5.12
C GLY A 146 -19.75 5.08 -4.48
N SER A 147 -20.23 3.85 -4.69
CA SER A 147 -21.33 3.28 -3.90
C SER A 147 -20.88 2.99 -2.47
N ALA A 148 -21.78 3.15 -1.51
CA ALA A 148 -21.58 2.69 -0.12
C ALA A 148 -21.77 1.16 0.04
N ALA A 149 -22.31 0.48 -0.98
CA ALA A 149 -22.53 -0.96 -0.97
C ALA A 149 -21.24 -1.75 -1.26
N LYS A 150 -21.09 -2.89 -0.59
CA LYS A 150 -20.01 -3.85 -0.86
C LYS A 150 -20.40 -4.73 -2.04
N LEU A 151 -19.74 -4.55 -3.17
CA LEU A 151 -19.92 -5.38 -4.36
C LEU A 151 -19.35 -6.79 -4.13
N VAL A 152 -20.16 -7.82 -4.35
CA VAL A 152 -19.78 -9.23 -4.38
C VAL A 152 -20.06 -9.77 -5.78
N ALA A 153 -19.03 -10.19 -6.51
CA ALA A 153 -19.22 -10.76 -7.85
C ALA A 153 -19.35 -12.28 -7.80
N VAL A 154 -20.28 -12.84 -8.56
CA VAL A 154 -20.40 -14.28 -8.75
C VAL A 154 -19.31 -14.77 -9.70
N ALA A 155 -18.64 -15.86 -9.33
CA ALA A 155 -17.59 -16.51 -10.10
C ALA A 155 -17.81 -18.03 -10.15
N GLY A 156 -17.55 -18.64 -11.32
CA GLY A 156 -17.67 -20.10 -11.50
C GLY A 156 -16.40 -20.89 -11.14
N SER A 157 -15.27 -20.19 -10.99
CA SER A 157 -13.97 -20.78 -10.66
C SER A 157 -13.15 -19.85 -9.76
N ALA A 158 -12.12 -20.40 -9.12
CA ALA A 158 -11.14 -19.65 -8.35
C ALA A 158 -10.39 -18.63 -9.22
N ALA A 159 -10.10 -18.99 -10.48
CA ALA A 159 -9.45 -18.08 -11.43
C ALA A 159 -10.33 -16.86 -11.72
N ASP A 160 -11.62 -17.07 -12.03
CA ASP A 160 -12.55 -15.97 -12.28
C ASP A 160 -12.75 -15.10 -11.04
N ALA A 161 -12.83 -15.73 -9.86
CA ALA A 161 -12.96 -15.02 -8.58
C ALA A 161 -11.75 -14.10 -8.33
N ARG A 162 -10.52 -14.56 -8.63
CA ARG A 162 -9.31 -13.74 -8.53
C ARG A 162 -9.37 -12.52 -9.43
N VAL A 163 -9.77 -12.70 -10.69
CA VAL A 163 -9.93 -11.58 -11.64
C VAL A 163 -10.91 -10.54 -11.09
N MET A 164 -12.05 -10.97 -10.53
CA MET A 164 -13.03 -10.05 -9.93
C MET A 164 -12.53 -9.36 -8.65
N LEU A 165 -11.73 -10.06 -7.83
CA LEU A 165 -11.16 -9.52 -6.60
C LEU A 165 -10.00 -8.55 -6.85
N GLU A 166 -9.39 -8.60 -8.03
CA GLU A 166 -8.24 -7.78 -8.44
C GLU A 166 -8.56 -6.73 -9.51
N ALA A 167 -9.76 -6.73 -10.08
CA ALA A 167 -10.09 -5.82 -11.18
C ALA A 167 -9.90 -4.32 -10.81
N LEU A 168 -9.22 -3.58 -11.68
CA LEU A 168 -8.72 -2.21 -11.42
C LEU A 168 -7.78 -2.15 -10.20
N GLU A 169 -7.75 -1.05 -9.46
CA GLU A 169 -6.90 -0.91 -8.26
C GLU A 169 -7.55 -1.47 -6.98
N ALA A 170 -8.88 -1.50 -6.97
CA ALA A 170 -9.64 -1.84 -5.77
C ALA A 170 -10.23 -3.25 -5.83
N GLY A 171 -10.70 -3.74 -6.98
CA GLY A 171 -11.46 -4.98 -7.09
C GLY A 171 -12.81 -4.98 -6.35
N THR A 172 -13.57 -6.06 -6.49
CA THR A 172 -14.81 -6.29 -5.71
C THR A 172 -14.52 -6.52 -4.23
N ALA A 173 -15.47 -6.21 -3.33
CA ALA A 173 -15.27 -6.42 -1.89
C ALA A 173 -15.18 -7.92 -1.53
N GLY A 174 -15.88 -8.77 -2.29
CA GLY A 174 -15.76 -10.21 -2.19
C GLY A 174 -16.22 -10.93 -3.46
N ALA A 175 -16.09 -12.26 -3.46
CA ALA A 175 -16.58 -13.10 -4.56
C ALA A 175 -17.52 -14.19 -4.02
N LEU A 176 -18.62 -14.47 -4.73
CA LEU A 176 -19.43 -15.67 -4.50
C LEU A 176 -18.92 -16.76 -5.46
N LEU A 177 -18.21 -17.74 -4.92
CA LEU A 177 -17.73 -18.89 -5.68
C LEU A 177 -18.86 -19.93 -5.80
N ARG A 178 -19.44 -20.03 -6.99
CA ARG A 178 -20.43 -21.05 -7.33
C ARG A 178 -19.68 -22.28 -7.84
N THR A 179 -19.56 -23.30 -6.99
CA THR A 179 -18.80 -24.50 -7.35
C THR A 179 -19.29 -25.74 -6.63
N ASN A 180 -19.14 -26.89 -7.30
CA ASN A 180 -19.31 -28.21 -6.73
C ASN A 180 -17.98 -28.97 -6.63
N ASP A 181 -16.85 -28.29 -6.88
CA ASP A 181 -15.50 -28.85 -6.75
C ASP A 181 -14.79 -28.26 -5.52
N PRO A 182 -14.51 -29.08 -4.48
CA PRO A 182 -13.75 -28.67 -3.30
C PRO A 182 -12.36 -28.07 -3.61
N ARG A 183 -11.75 -28.42 -4.74
CA ARG A 183 -10.43 -27.90 -5.13
C ARG A 183 -10.48 -26.39 -5.37
N GLN A 184 -11.55 -25.89 -6.00
CA GLN A 184 -11.72 -24.46 -6.28
C GLN A 184 -11.80 -23.65 -4.98
N VAL A 185 -12.46 -24.18 -3.95
CA VAL A 185 -12.55 -23.56 -2.62
C VAL A 185 -11.16 -23.45 -1.99
N ARG A 186 -10.41 -24.55 -1.94
CA ARG A 186 -9.04 -24.57 -1.38
C ARG A 186 -8.11 -23.61 -2.12
N GLU A 187 -8.21 -23.58 -3.44
CA GLU A 187 -7.36 -22.74 -4.28
C GLU A 187 -7.60 -21.24 -4.05
N LEU A 188 -8.87 -20.83 -3.89
CA LEU A 188 -9.24 -19.45 -3.60
C LEU A 188 -8.89 -19.05 -2.16
N ALA A 189 -9.15 -19.93 -1.19
CA ALA A 189 -8.84 -19.70 0.22
C ALA A 189 -7.33 -19.52 0.44
N THR A 190 -6.50 -20.44 -0.09
CA THR A 190 -5.03 -20.36 0.00
C THR A 190 -4.50 -19.06 -0.60
N TRP A 191 -5.08 -18.61 -1.70
CA TRP A 191 -4.70 -17.36 -2.35
C TRP A 191 -5.06 -16.13 -1.49
N LEU A 192 -6.26 -16.10 -0.90
CA LEU A 192 -6.69 -15.03 0.02
C LEU A 192 -5.85 -15.00 1.30
N GLU A 193 -5.56 -16.15 1.88
CA GLU A 193 -4.68 -16.28 3.05
C GLU A 193 -3.27 -15.78 2.74
N GLY A 194 -2.70 -16.15 1.60
CA GLY A 194 -1.40 -15.66 1.16
C GLY A 194 -1.37 -14.13 1.06
N ARG A 195 -2.42 -13.52 0.50
CA ARG A 195 -2.57 -12.06 0.40
C ARG A 195 -2.75 -11.39 1.77
N ALA A 196 -3.54 -11.99 2.65
CA ALA A 196 -3.75 -11.49 4.01
C ALA A 196 -2.44 -11.56 4.81
N ALA A 197 -1.70 -12.66 4.71
CA ALA A 197 -0.41 -12.86 5.36
C ALA A 197 0.64 -11.87 4.84
N GLU A 198 0.68 -11.64 3.53
CA GLU A 198 1.56 -10.63 2.92
C GLU A 198 1.22 -9.22 3.41
N ALA A 199 -0.06 -8.85 3.43
CA ALA A 199 -0.52 -7.54 3.91
C ALA A 199 -0.31 -7.34 5.44
N ALA A 200 -0.37 -8.43 6.21
CA ALA A 200 -0.15 -8.42 7.65
C ALA A 200 1.34 -8.35 8.02
N ARG A 201 2.23 -8.79 7.12
CA ARG A 201 3.68 -8.77 7.35
C ARG A 201 4.18 -7.33 7.34
N ARG A 202 4.52 -6.81 8.51
CA ARG A 202 5.12 -5.49 8.67
C ARG A 202 6.59 -5.60 8.99
N LEU A 203 7.39 -4.78 8.32
CA LEU A 203 8.75 -4.51 8.72
C LEU A 203 8.75 -3.80 10.07
N VAL A 204 9.66 -4.21 10.95
CA VAL A 204 9.89 -3.56 12.23
C VAL A 204 11.11 -2.66 12.05
N PHE A 205 10.88 -1.35 12.13
CA PHE A 205 11.96 -0.38 12.10
C PHE A 205 12.53 -0.17 13.50
N GLU A 206 13.85 -0.12 13.59
CA GLU A 206 14.54 0.36 14.77
C GLU A 206 14.73 1.87 14.68
N ARG A 207 14.63 2.56 15.82
CA ARG A 207 14.96 3.98 15.93
C ARG A 207 16.48 4.11 16.05
N ALA A 208 17.08 4.90 15.18
CA ALA A 208 18.49 5.30 15.27
C ALA A 208 18.61 6.82 15.38
N ALA A 209 19.51 7.30 16.24
CA ALA A 209 19.83 8.71 16.37
C ALA A 209 20.98 9.07 15.44
N VAL A 210 20.86 10.17 14.72
CA VAL A 210 21.96 10.70 13.90
C VAL A 210 23.10 11.10 14.81
N ALA A 211 24.22 10.38 14.73
CA ALA A 211 25.39 10.58 15.56
C ALA A 211 26.39 11.55 14.92
N ARG A 212 26.43 11.62 13.60
CA ARG A 212 27.32 12.52 12.87
C ARG A 212 26.80 12.82 11.47
N ILE A 213 27.00 14.06 11.03
CA ILE A 213 26.76 14.48 9.65
C ILE A 213 28.04 15.09 9.09
N LYS A 214 28.57 14.53 8.01
CA LYS A 214 29.80 15.01 7.36
C LYS A 214 29.54 15.29 5.89
N PRO A 215 29.51 16.56 5.45
CA PRO A 215 29.49 16.91 4.04
C PRO A 215 30.69 16.30 3.31
N LEU A 216 30.44 15.77 2.12
CA LEU A 216 31.45 15.18 1.24
C LEU A 216 31.48 15.95 -0.09
N GLY A 217 32.32 15.46 -1.01
CA GLY A 217 32.42 16.00 -2.37
C GLY A 217 31.33 15.50 -3.32
N MET A 218 31.57 15.69 -4.60
CA MET A 218 30.73 15.18 -5.67
C MET A 218 30.83 13.66 -5.79
N GLY A 219 29.72 12.99 -6.00
CA GLY A 219 29.68 11.56 -6.34
C GLY A 219 28.48 11.22 -7.22
N ASP A 220 28.55 10.05 -7.86
CA ASP A 220 27.46 9.53 -8.70
C ASP A 220 26.34 8.95 -7.84
N ARG A 221 25.15 9.51 -8.00
CA ARG A 221 23.93 9.09 -7.31
C ARG A 221 22.87 8.60 -8.28
N VAL A 222 22.01 7.71 -7.80
CA VAL A 222 20.91 7.12 -8.54
C VAL A 222 19.59 7.68 -8.02
N CYS A 223 18.79 8.25 -8.92
CA CYS A 223 17.37 8.46 -8.70
C CYS A 223 16.61 7.28 -9.33
N VAL A 224 15.63 6.76 -8.61
CA VAL A 224 14.77 5.67 -9.09
C VAL A 224 13.40 6.27 -9.39
N ASP A 225 12.99 6.22 -10.66
CA ASP A 225 11.63 6.56 -11.09
C ASP A 225 10.83 5.26 -11.20
N LEU A 226 9.78 5.12 -10.38
CA LEU A 226 8.89 3.95 -10.40
C LEU A 226 7.77 4.14 -11.41
N ALA A 227 7.22 3.02 -11.89
CA ALA A 227 5.97 2.96 -12.65
C ALA A 227 4.74 2.97 -11.71
N SER A 228 4.86 3.60 -10.54
CA SER A 228 3.80 3.69 -9.54
C SER A 228 3.93 5.01 -8.79
N LEU A 229 2.80 5.56 -8.36
CA LEU A 229 2.78 6.69 -7.44
C LEU A 229 3.04 6.18 -6.01
N LEU A 230 3.82 6.94 -5.25
CA LEU A 230 4.06 6.71 -3.82
C LEU A 230 3.27 7.73 -2.99
N ALA A 231 2.72 7.27 -1.89
CA ALA A 231 2.05 8.09 -0.90
C ALA A 231 3.05 8.83 0.01
N PRO A 232 2.64 9.90 0.70
CA PRO A 232 3.41 10.46 1.82
C PRO A 232 3.75 9.38 2.87
N GLY A 233 5.00 9.33 3.29
CA GLY A 233 5.54 8.25 4.13
C GLY A 233 6.05 7.00 3.39
N GLU A 234 5.79 6.85 2.07
CA GLU A 234 6.35 5.76 1.27
C GLU A 234 7.68 6.13 0.60
N GLY A 235 8.55 5.14 0.50
CA GLY A 235 9.88 5.29 -0.07
C GLY A 235 10.56 3.96 -0.39
N LEU A 236 11.87 4.03 -0.63
CA LEU A 236 12.72 2.85 -0.81
C LEU A 236 13.64 2.68 0.39
N LEU A 237 13.91 1.42 0.74
CA LEU A 237 14.87 1.07 1.79
C LEU A 237 16.26 1.02 1.19
N VAL A 238 17.11 1.96 1.58
CA VAL A 238 18.44 2.17 0.99
C VAL A 238 19.50 2.31 2.08
N GLY A 239 20.65 1.69 1.89
CA GLY A 239 21.77 1.81 2.83
C GLY A 239 23.11 1.58 2.16
N SER A 240 24.18 2.13 2.73
CA SER A 240 25.54 1.83 2.24
C SER A 240 25.93 0.37 2.46
N PHE A 241 25.29 -0.31 3.41
CA PHE A 241 25.46 -1.72 3.68
C PHE A 241 24.10 -2.43 3.71
N ALA A 242 24.04 -3.68 3.26
CA ALA A 242 22.79 -4.42 3.23
C ALA A 242 22.24 -4.75 4.63
N ARG A 243 23.11 -4.77 5.66
CA ARG A 243 22.73 -5.03 7.06
C ARG A 243 21.88 -3.93 7.70
N ALA A 244 21.89 -2.72 7.16
CA ALA A 244 21.13 -1.58 7.70
C ALA A 244 20.65 -0.65 6.58
N LEU A 245 19.34 -0.61 6.36
CA LEU A 245 18.71 0.19 5.32
C LEU A 245 17.83 1.27 5.93
N ALA A 246 18.00 2.52 5.50
CA ALA A 246 17.14 3.63 5.90
C ALA A 246 15.97 3.79 4.93
N LEU A 247 14.82 4.26 5.43
CA LEU A 247 13.68 4.58 4.58
C LEU A 247 13.87 5.96 3.92
N VAL A 248 14.31 5.95 2.66
CA VAL A 248 14.46 7.15 1.83
C VAL A 248 13.13 7.45 1.16
N HIS A 249 12.53 8.56 1.59
CA HIS A 249 11.19 8.97 1.21
C HIS A 249 11.13 9.45 -0.26
N SER A 250 9.96 9.26 -0.88
CA SER A 250 9.66 9.80 -2.21
C SER A 250 9.67 11.33 -2.27
N GLU A 251 9.92 11.87 -3.46
CA GLU A 251 9.81 13.32 -3.76
C GLU A 251 8.33 13.76 -3.83
N CYS A 252 7.46 13.25 -2.94
CA CYS A 252 6.03 13.54 -2.95
C CYS A 252 5.67 14.85 -2.23
N ALA A 253 6.58 15.42 -1.43
CA ALA A 253 6.41 16.73 -0.82
C ALA A 253 6.76 17.84 -1.82
N ALA A 254 5.78 18.65 -2.22
CA ALA A 254 6.03 19.88 -2.97
C ALA A 254 6.64 20.95 -2.05
N SER A 255 7.59 21.73 -2.58
CA SER A 255 8.07 22.97 -1.96
C SER A 255 7.73 24.17 -2.85
N ALA A 256 8.01 25.39 -2.39
CA ALA A 256 7.81 26.59 -3.19
C ALA A 256 8.64 26.60 -4.50
N TYR A 257 9.69 25.78 -4.56
CA TYR A 257 10.65 25.75 -5.66
C TYR A 257 10.66 24.43 -6.44
N ILE A 258 10.07 23.36 -5.88
CA ILE A 258 10.14 22.02 -6.43
C ILE A 258 8.76 21.38 -6.50
N ALA A 259 8.36 21.05 -7.72
CA ALA A 259 7.12 20.30 -7.98
C ALA A 259 7.24 18.87 -7.44
N SER A 260 6.15 18.38 -6.86
CA SER A 260 6.04 17.00 -6.38
C SER A 260 6.23 16.00 -7.52
N ARG A 261 7.04 14.97 -7.29
CA ARG A 261 7.25 13.82 -8.16
C ARG A 261 7.07 12.56 -7.32
N PRO A 262 5.82 12.20 -7.00
CA PRO A 262 5.52 11.11 -6.08
C PRO A 262 5.91 9.73 -6.62
N PHE A 263 6.39 9.62 -7.86
CA PHE A 263 6.95 8.39 -8.44
C PHE A 263 8.48 8.28 -8.30
N ARG A 264 9.16 9.33 -7.82
CA ARG A 264 10.63 9.42 -7.78
C ARG A 264 11.15 9.28 -6.36
N VAL A 265 12.22 8.50 -6.21
CA VAL A 265 13.03 8.44 -5.00
C VAL A 265 14.48 8.81 -5.32
N ASN A 266 14.98 9.83 -4.62
CA ASN A 266 16.37 10.26 -4.68
C ASN A 266 17.24 9.33 -3.80
N ALA A 267 17.41 8.08 -4.25
CA ALA A 267 17.76 6.94 -3.41
C ALA A 267 19.13 7.04 -2.72
N GLY A 268 20.22 7.24 -3.46
CA GLY A 268 21.58 7.24 -2.90
C GLY A 268 22.67 7.05 -3.95
N PRO A 269 23.95 6.89 -3.55
CA PRO A 269 25.06 6.62 -4.44
C PRO A 269 24.93 5.29 -5.20
N VAL A 270 25.67 5.15 -6.29
CA VAL A 270 25.67 3.93 -7.14
C VAL A 270 25.96 2.63 -6.38
N HIS A 271 26.79 2.66 -5.33
CA HIS A 271 27.15 1.48 -4.53
C HIS A 271 26.13 1.12 -3.44
N ALA A 272 25.13 1.98 -3.17
CA ALA A 272 24.21 1.72 -2.08
C ALA A 272 23.31 0.53 -2.41
N TYR A 273 22.99 -0.25 -1.38
CA TYR A 273 22.01 -1.33 -1.46
C TYR A 273 20.59 -0.78 -1.43
N VAL A 274 19.69 -1.45 -2.13
CA VAL A 274 18.25 -1.25 -2.08
C VAL A 274 17.54 -2.56 -1.78
N ALA A 275 16.45 -2.52 -1.01
CA ALA A 275 15.62 -3.70 -0.76
C ALA A 275 14.84 -4.11 -2.02
N LEU A 276 14.87 -5.42 -2.30
CA LEU A 276 14.15 -6.05 -3.39
C LEU A 276 13.08 -7.03 -2.85
N PRO A 277 12.09 -7.42 -3.66
CA PRO A 277 11.12 -8.43 -3.26
C PRO A 277 11.77 -9.77 -2.85
N GLY A 278 11.08 -10.50 -1.97
CA GLY A 278 11.56 -11.79 -1.46
C GLY A 278 12.67 -11.68 -0.42
N GLY A 279 12.83 -10.51 0.22
CA GLY A 279 13.85 -10.29 1.26
C GLY A 279 15.27 -10.14 0.73
N ARG A 280 15.45 -9.97 -0.59
CA ARG A 280 16.74 -9.75 -1.24
C ARG A 280 17.15 -8.28 -1.17
N THR A 281 18.42 -8.01 -1.44
CA THR A 281 18.93 -6.66 -1.72
C THR A 281 19.66 -6.66 -3.05
N GLY A 282 19.87 -5.50 -3.66
CA GLY A 282 20.69 -5.33 -4.86
C GLY A 282 21.35 -3.96 -4.86
N TYR A 283 22.32 -3.74 -5.75
CA TYR A 283 22.93 -2.42 -5.86
C TYR A 283 22.06 -1.45 -6.66
N LEU A 284 22.01 -0.19 -6.25
CA LEU A 284 21.31 0.85 -7.01
C LEU A 284 21.83 0.97 -8.46
N ALA A 285 23.13 0.74 -8.68
CA ALA A 285 23.74 0.71 -10.00
C ALA A 285 23.26 -0.42 -10.92
N GLU A 286 22.66 -1.48 -10.38
CA GLU A 286 22.21 -2.66 -11.13
C GLU A 286 20.75 -2.55 -11.56
N LEU A 287 19.97 -1.67 -10.94
CA LEU A 287 18.58 -1.43 -11.33
C LEU A 287 18.47 -0.95 -12.77
N ARG A 288 17.49 -1.49 -13.50
CA ARG A 288 17.14 -1.14 -14.88
C ARG A 288 15.62 -0.95 -15.00
N SER A 289 15.19 -0.42 -16.13
CA SER A 289 13.76 -0.43 -16.48
C SER A 289 13.22 -1.86 -16.45
N GLY A 290 12.09 -2.07 -15.78
CA GLY A 290 11.50 -3.38 -15.56
C GLY A 290 12.04 -4.13 -14.34
N SER A 291 13.08 -3.64 -13.65
CA SER A 291 13.47 -4.20 -12.36
C SER A 291 12.36 -4.02 -11.31
N GLU A 292 12.31 -4.92 -10.34
CA GLU A 292 11.39 -4.83 -9.21
C GLU A 292 12.13 -4.34 -7.97
N VAL A 293 11.50 -3.44 -7.20
CA VAL A 293 11.99 -2.97 -5.91
C VAL A 293 10.90 -3.08 -4.84
N MET A 294 11.31 -3.17 -3.57
CA MET A 294 10.39 -3.14 -2.46
C MET A 294 10.14 -1.69 -2.02
N VAL A 295 8.91 -1.22 -2.18
CA VAL A 295 8.43 0.03 -1.57
C VAL A 295 7.99 -0.29 -0.16
N ALA A 296 8.39 0.55 0.80
CA ALA A 296 7.97 0.45 2.19
C ALA A 296 7.37 1.77 2.66
N ASP A 297 6.40 1.69 3.58
CA ASP A 297 5.86 2.85 4.29
C ASP A 297 6.43 2.98 5.71
N ALA A 298 6.20 4.14 6.33
CA ALA A 298 6.62 4.42 7.71
C ALA A 298 5.98 3.51 8.78
N GLY A 299 4.91 2.78 8.43
CA GLY A 299 4.24 1.79 9.28
C GLY A 299 4.74 0.36 9.08
N GLY A 300 5.73 0.16 8.21
CA GLY A 300 6.35 -1.13 7.91
C GLY A 300 5.61 -1.95 6.84
N ARG A 301 4.54 -1.44 6.23
CA ARG A 301 3.87 -2.15 5.14
C ARG A 301 4.74 -2.07 3.89
N THR A 302 4.75 -3.15 3.12
CA THR A 302 5.56 -3.27 1.91
C THR A 302 4.74 -3.69 0.71
N ARG A 303 5.19 -3.29 -0.47
CA ARG A 303 4.68 -3.77 -1.76
C ARG A 303 5.79 -3.78 -2.81
N THR A 304 5.66 -4.64 -3.80
CA THR A 304 6.53 -4.62 -4.98
C THR A 304 6.14 -3.49 -5.92
N ALA A 305 7.12 -2.79 -6.48
CA ALA A 305 6.91 -1.79 -7.53
C ALA A 305 7.93 -1.96 -8.65
N LEU A 306 7.50 -1.66 -9.87
CA LEU A 306 8.35 -1.70 -11.05
C LEU A 306 9.15 -0.40 -11.19
N VAL A 307 10.42 -0.53 -11.53
CA VAL A 307 11.30 0.57 -11.90
C VAL A 307 11.00 0.95 -13.34
N GLY A 308 10.53 2.18 -13.56
CA GLY A 308 10.36 2.74 -14.90
C GLY A 308 11.70 3.12 -15.52
N ARG A 309 12.56 3.83 -14.77
CA ARG A 309 13.95 4.11 -15.16
C ARG A 309 14.80 4.46 -13.95
N THR A 310 16.12 4.39 -14.12
CA THR A 310 17.08 4.98 -13.19
C THR A 310 17.80 6.16 -13.84
N LYS A 311 18.09 7.18 -13.06
CA LYS A 311 18.88 8.34 -13.48
C LYS A 311 20.12 8.45 -12.62
N CYS A 312 21.30 8.25 -13.23
CA CYS A 312 22.59 8.48 -12.60
C CYS A 312 23.08 9.90 -12.89
N GLU A 313 23.43 10.66 -11.85
CA GLU A 313 24.01 12.00 -11.99
C GLU A 313 24.97 12.33 -10.85
N ARG A 314 25.91 13.25 -11.09
CA ARG A 314 26.84 13.72 -10.06
C ARG A 314 26.23 14.82 -9.20
N ARG A 315 26.23 14.64 -7.88
CA ARG A 315 25.76 15.62 -6.89
C ARG A 315 26.65 15.64 -5.65
N PRO A 316 26.63 16.73 -4.85
CA PRO A 316 27.28 16.75 -3.54
C PRO A 316 26.67 15.71 -2.60
N LEU A 317 27.51 14.89 -2.00
CA LEU A 317 27.09 13.85 -1.06
C LEU A 317 27.30 14.30 0.39
N VAL A 318 26.64 13.61 1.30
CA VAL A 318 26.82 13.73 2.75
C VAL A 318 26.87 12.32 3.34
N LEU A 319 27.78 12.11 4.29
CA LEU A 319 27.82 10.93 5.15
C LEU A 319 26.97 11.22 6.38
N VAL A 320 25.97 10.36 6.62
CA VAL A 320 25.16 10.34 7.84
C VAL A 320 25.52 9.07 8.59
N GLU A 321 26.06 9.20 9.79
CA GLU A 321 26.28 8.08 10.71
C GLU A 321 25.14 8.08 11.72
N ALA A 322 24.40 6.98 11.81
CA ALA A 322 23.30 6.80 12.74
C ALA A 322 23.63 5.70 13.75
N ALA A 323 23.33 5.96 15.02
CA ALA A 323 23.56 5.04 16.13
C ALA A 323 22.24 4.43 16.62
N THR A 324 22.20 3.11 16.73
CA THR A 324 21.09 2.34 17.32
C THR A 324 21.19 2.31 18.85
N ALA A 325 20.15 1.81 19.51
CA ALA A 325 20.09 1.82 20.97
C ALA A 325 21.17 0.96 21.64
N ASP A 326 21.65 -0.07 20.95
CA ASP A 326 22.77 -0.94 21.34
C ASP A 326 24.15 -0.31 21.06
N GLY A 327 24.20 0.90 20.49
CA GLY A 327 25.44 1.63 20.21
C GLY A 327 26.11 1.27 18.88
N GLU A 328 25.56 0.34 18.10
CA GLU A 328 26.06 0.08 16.74
C GLU A 328 25.89 1.31 15.85
N ARG A 329 26.88 1.55 14.99
CA ARG A 329 26.87 2.66 14.04
C ARG A 329 26.67 2.14 12.63
N HIS A 330 25.76 2.79 11.92
CA HIS A 330 25.46 2.51 10.52
C HIS A 330 25.66 3.79 9.71
N SER A 331 26.39 3.67 8.60
CA SER A 331 26.62 4.77 7.68
C SER A 331 25.62 4.74 6.52
N LEU A 332 25.22 5.93 6.11
CA LEU A 332 24.41 6.19 4.93
C LEU A 332 25.10 7.30 4.15
N LEU A 333 25.39 7.08 2.88
CA LEU A 333 25.72 8.18 1.97
C LEU A 333 24.47 8.58 1.19
N LEU A 334 24.17 9.87 1.19
CA LEU A 334 23.00 10.46 0.53
C LEU A 334 23.40 11.75 -0.16
N GLN A 335 22.54 12.27 -1.04
CA GLN A 335 22.72 13.63 -1.54
C GLN A 335 22.34 14.64 -0.46
N ASN A 336 23.14 15.70 -0.33
CA ASN A 336 22.77 16.86 0.47
C ASN A 336 21.75 17.74 -0.30
N ALA A 337 20.45 17.51 -0.11
CA ALA A 337 19.37 18.30 -0.72
C ALA A 337 18.03 18.20 0.04
N GLU A 338 17.13 19.16 -0.21
CA GLU A 338 15.78 19.21 0.38
C GLU A 338 14.83 18.11 -0.15
N THR A 339 15.14 17.56 -1.33
CA THR A 339 14.37 16.52 -2.01
C THR A 339 14.77 15.11 -1.62
N VAL A 340 15.84 14.96 -0.84
CA VAL A 340 16.22 13.68 -0.22
C VAL A 340 15.78 13.76 1.22
N ARG A 341 14.86 12.88 1.61
CA ARG A 341 14.31 12.90 2.97
C ARG A 341 14.39 11.51 3.59
N LEU A 342 14.74 11.46 4.87
CA LEU A 342 14.72 10.25 5.67
C LEU A 342 13.46 10.24 6.54
N VAL A 343 12.79 9.10 6.60
CA VAL A 343 11.63 8.93 7.48
C VAL A 343 12.11 8.59 8.89
N GLY A 344 11.58 9.31 9.87
CA GLY A 344 11.80 9.05 11.29
C GLY A 344 10.51 8.76 12.07
N PRO A 345 10.59 8.72 13.41
CA PRO A 345 9.45 8.52 14.29
C PRO A 345 8.30 9.50 13.99
N CYS A 346 7.07 9.07 14.29
CA CYS A 346 5.84 9.81 13.95
C CYS A 346 5.65 10.04 12.44
N TRP A 347 6.33 9.25 11.59
CA TRP A 347 6.22 9.28 10.12
C TRP A 347 6.67 10.61 9.51
N ARG A 348 7.52 11.35 10.23
CA ARG A 348 8.07 12.62 9.77
C ARG A 348 9.21 12.36 8.79
N ALA A 349 9.08 12.88 7.57
CA ALA A 349 10.15 12.91 6.58
C ALA A 349 11.01 14.17 6.76
N VAL A 350 12.25 14.01 7.19
CA VAL A 350 13.21 15.10 7.43
C VAL A 350 14.14 15.20 6.24
N ALA A 351 14.28 16.41 5.68
CA ALA A 351 15.23 16.67 4.60
C ALA A 351 16.66 16.45 5.05
N VAL A 352 17.48 15.80 4.22
CA VAL A 352 18.89 15.55 4.50
C VAL A 352 19.66 16.86 4.67
N SER A 353 19.28 17.92 3.95
CA SER A 353 19.86 19.26 4.10
C SER A 353 19.50 19.96 5.41
N GLU A 354 18.47 19.48 6.12
CA GLU A 354 18.01 20.04 7.40
C GLU A 354 18.30 19.12 8.59
N LEU A 355 18.86 17.93 8.32
CA LEU A 355 19.15 16.91 9.31
C LEU A 355 20.19 17.42 10.32
N ARG A 356 19.99 17.08 11.59
CA ARG A 356 20.89 17.45 12.69
C ARG A 356 21.30 16.23 13.49
N GLU A 357 22.44 16.33 14.17
CA GLU A 357 22.81 15.36 15.18
C GLU A 357 21.74 15.29 16.27
N GLY A 358 21.39 14.07 16.68
CA GLY A 358 20.28 13.78 17.59
C GLY A 358 18.93 13.55 16.92
N ASP A 359 18.75 13.91 15.64
CA ASP A 359 17.52 13.58 14.92
C ASP A 359 17.33 12.06 14.85
N ALA A 360 16.09 11.62 14.97
CA ALA A 360 15.75 10.20 14.94
C ALA A 360 15.29 9.78 13.53
N ILE A 361 15.88 8.71 13.01
CA ILE A 361 15.51 8.09 11.73
C ILE A 361 15.14 6.62 11.95
N PHE A 362 14.38 6.06 11.00
CA PHE A 362 14.09 4.63 10.96
C PHE A 362 15.16 3.88 10.17
N LEU A 363 15.68 2.82 10.78
CA LEU A 363 16.53 1.83 10.14
C LEU A 363 15.86 0.46 10.15
N LEU A 364 15.89 -0.22 9.02
CA LEU A 364 15.64 -1.65 8.94
C LEU A 364 16.99 -2.36 9.06
N ARG A 365 17.22 -2.97 10.22
CA ARG A 365 18.34 -3.91 10.38
C ARG A 365 17.96 -5.26 9.82
N GLN A 366 18.90 -5.88 9.12
CA GLN A 366 18.77 -7.21 8.56
C GLN A 366 19.83 -8.10 9.21
N ALA A 367 19.41 -9.28 9.68
CA ALA A 367 20.32 -10.26 10.25
C ALA A 367 21.09 -11.00 9.14
N GLY A 368 22.35 -11.34 9.44
CA GLY A 368 23.21 -12.17 8.59
C GLY A 368 24.05 -11.40 7.57
N ALA A 369 25.18 -11.99 7.18
CA ALA A 369 25.97 -11.52 6.05
C ALA A 369 25.20 -11.71 4.74
N ARG A 370 25.50 -10.89 3.73
CA ARG A 370 24.89 -11.05 2.40
C ARG A 370 25.96 -11.15 1.33
N HIS A 371 25.90 -12.20 0.52
CA HIS A 371 26.67 -12.30 -0.72
C HIS A 371 25.71 -11.99 -1.87
N THR A 372 26.01 -10.97 -2.68
CA THR A 372 25.16 -10.57 -3.83
C THR A 372 23.69 -10.34 -3.42
N GLY A 373 23.48 -9.80 -2.21
CA GLY A 373 22.17 -9.45 -1.69
C GLY A 373 21.27 -10.60 -1.21
N ILE A 374 21.80 -11.83 -1.19
CA ILE A 374 21.17 -13.01 -0.59
C ILE A 374 21.77 -13.23 0.80
N ALA A 375 20.94 -13.54 1.80
CA ALA A 375 21.41 -13.87 3.14
C ALA A 375 22.25 -15.16 3.12
N VAL A 376 23.47 -15.08 3.64
CA VAL A 376 24.41 -16.19 3.77
C VAL A 376 24.91 -16.28 5.20
N GLN A 377 25.20 -17.51 5.65
CA GLN A 377 25.86 -17.75 6.94
C GLN A 377 27.38 -17.77 6.76
N GLU A 378 27.95 -16.70 6.21
CA GLU A 378 29.39 -16.57 5.96
C GLU A 378 29.95 -15.31 6.64
N PHE A 379 31.27 -15.27 6.87
CA PHE A 379 31.92 -14.08 7.38
C PHE A 379 32.10 -13.06 6.24
N VAL A 380 31.48 -11.89 6.38
CA VAL A 380 31.63 -10.76 5.47
C VAL A 380 32.00 -9.52 6.29
N LEU A 381 33.11 -8.85 5.92
CA LEU A 381 33.58 -7.64 6.58
C LEU A 381 33.51 -6.45 5.60
N GLU A 382 32.56 -5.54 5.85
CA GLU A 382 32.40 -4.29 5.09
C GLU A 382 32.69 -3.11 6.03
N LYS A 383 33.55 -2.17 5.60
CA LYS A 383 34.06 -1.06 6.44
C LYS A 383 33.56 0.30 5.98
#